data_AF-A0A5B8XVK7-F1
#
_entry.id   AF-A0A5B8XVK7-F1
#
_cell.length_a   1.000
_cell.length_b   1.000
_cell.length_c   1.000
_cell.angle_alpha   90.00
_cell.angle_beta   90.00
_cell.angle_gamma   90.00
#
_symmetry.space_group_name_H-M   'P 1'
#
loop_
_entity.id
_entity.type
_entity.pdbx_description
1 polymer ?
#
loop_
_entity_poly.entity_id
_entity_poly.type
_entity_poly.pdbx_seq_one_letter_code
_entity_poly.pdbx_strand_id
1 'polypeptide(L)'
;MNKLDRVSIPTIRGRILERLQRANPREPEDLAFGESIGEVTLKTPSERAVVALACLVLENLREAGGSNAPERTLETILKKTLATLGPKEVMDIEIEAYEMMLWIGAAIDPEWRVEEGVDVENLDPRSGPPDLIRFAIATGQDLELDYYSANRGELTHRRITPLSFEAETYLHAYCHMRRDERIFRVSRIADLKPVGGWSKIKKVKPAKDKEPEDSGQMSFF
;
A
#
# COMPACT_ATOMS: atom_id res chain seq x y z
N MET A 1 20.17 -21.85 -2.22
CA MET A 1 18.82 -21.50 -2.72
C MET A 1 18.96 -20.24 -3.56
N ASN A 2 18.60 -20.29 -4.84
CA ASN A 2 18.81 -19.16 -5.76
C ASN A 2 17.86 -18.00 -5.39
N LYS A 3 18.38 -16.76 -5.40
CA LYS A 3 17.65 -15.53 -5.07
C LYS A 3 16.48 -15.22 -6.06
N LEU A 4 16.38 -16.00 -7.13
CA LEU A 4 15.46 -15.84 -8.26
C LEU A 4 14.14 -16.63 -8.12
N ASP A 5 14.01 -17.54 -7.15
CA ASP A 5 12.78 -18.31 -6.90
C ASP A 5 11.92 -17.76 -5.75
N ARG A 6 12.22 -16.54 -5.26
CA ARG A 6 11.32 -15.87 -4.33
C ARG A 6 10.06 -15.47 -5.09
N VAL A 7 9.03 -16.31 -4.95
CA VAL A 7 7.64 -15.93 -5.24
C VAL A 7 7.41 -14.60 -4.56
N SER A 8 6.93 -13.60 -5.31
CA SER A 8 6.62 -12.28 -4.75
C SER A 8 5.48 -12.42 -3.76
N ILE A 9 5.83 -12.64 -2.51
CA ILE A 9 4.89 -12.59 -1.40
C ILE A 9 4.46 -11.13 -1.26
N PRO A 10 3.16 -10.88 -1.02
CA PRO A 10 2.69 -9.56 -0.70
C PRO A 10 3.38 -8.98 0.54
N THR A 11 4.37 -8.12 0.35
CA THR A 11 4.90 -7.28 1.42
C THR A 11 4.10 -5.99 1.49
N ILE A 12 3.67 -5.60 2.68
CA ILE A 12 3.03 -4.30 2.89
C ILE A 12 4.13 -3.24 2.90
N ARG A 13 3.95 -2.15 2.16
CA ARG A 13 4.93 -1.06 2.09
C ARG A 13 4.36 0.23 2.70
N GLY A 14 5.23 1.21 2.91
CA GLY A 14 4.86 2.54 3.37
C GLY A 14 5.39 2.87 4.76
N ARG A 15 4.95 4.02 5.27
CA ARG A 15 5.52 4.66 6.47
C ARG A 15 5.49 3.81 7.74
N ILE A 16 4.51 2.91 7.88
CA ILE A 16 4.45 1.98 9.03
C ILE A 16 5.60 0.98 8.97
N LEU A 17 5.83 0.32 7.82
CA LEU A 17 6.92 -0.64 7.68
C LEU A 17 8.26 0.06 7.95
N GLU A 18 8.46 1.26 7.42
CA GLU A 18 9.67 2.06 7.68
C GLU A 18 9.87 2.38 9.16
N ARG A 19 8.78 2.68 9.90
CA ARG A 19 8.85 2.90 11.34
C ARG A 19 9.12 1.60 12.11
N LEU A 20 8.45 0.50 11.76
CA LEU A 20 8.68 -0.80 12.38
C LEU A 20 10.12 -1.27 12.18
N GLN A 21 10.70 -1.03 11.01
CA GLN A 21 12.11 -1.32 10.72
C GLN A 21 13.09 -0.51 11.59
N ARG A 22 12.66 0.61 12.18
CA ARG A 22 13.46 1.39 13.14
C ARG A 22 13.33 0.88 14.57
N ALA A 23 12.37 0.01 14.85
CA ALA A 23 12.27 -0.61 16.16
C ALA A 23 13.44 -1.59 16.37
N ASN A 24 13.85 -1.78 17.63
CA ASN A 24 14.86 -2.77 17.94
C ASN A 24 14.31 -4.17 17.63
N PRO A 25 14.97 -4.97 16.77
CA PRO A 25 14.52 -6.31 16.48
C PRO A 25 14.62 -7.17 17.74
N ARG A 26 13.74 -8.16 17.85
CA ARG A 26 13.86 -9.22 18.86
C ARG A 26 15.12 -10.03 18.59
N GLU A 27 15.63 -10.67 19.63
CA GLU A 27 16.71 -11.63 19.47
C GLU A 27 16.25 -12.77 18.53
N PRO A 28 17.03 -13.07 17.48
CA PRO A 28 16.62 -14.04 16.47
C PRO A 28 16.72 -15.46 17.03
N GLU A 29 15.58 -16.01 17.40
CA GLU A 29 15.44 -17.40 17.86
C GLU A 29 14.11 -17.93 17.35
N ASP A 30 14.13 -18.74 16.28
CA ASP A 30 12.93 -19.32 15.69
C ASP A 30 12.12 -20.08 16.74
N LEU A 31 10.81 -19.84 16.76
CA LEU A 31 9.91 -20.60 17.60
C LEU A 31 9.92 -22.09 17.19
N ALA A 32 10.27 -22.95 18.13
CA ALA A 32 10.18 -24.40 17.97
C ALA A 32 8.77 -24.88 18.31
N PHE A 33 8.11 -25.50 17.34
CA PHE A 33 6.83 -26.18 17.55
C PHE A 33 7.10 -27.68 17.66
N GLY A 34 6.61 -28.30 18.74
CA GLY A 34 6.76 -29.73 19.01
C GLY A 34 5.99 -30.62 18.04
N GLU A 35 5.82 -31.90 18.39
CA GLU A 35 5.06 -32.85 17.57
C GLU A 35 3.59 -32.47 17.47
N SER A 36 3.00 -32.75 16.30
CA SER A 36 1.59 -32.49 16.07
C SER A 36 0.72 -33.45 16.89
N ILE A 37 -0.26 -32.91 17.61
CA ILE A 37 -1.26 -33.67 18.37
C ILE A 37 -2.54 -33.95 17.57
N GLY A 38 -2.64 -33.46 16.32
CA GLY A 38 -3.80 -33.63 15.47
C GLY A 38 -3.70 -32.92 14.12
N GLU A 39 -4.71 -33.10 13.26
CA GLU A 39 -4.78 -32.45 11.95
C GLU A 39 -5.82 -31.32 11.94
N VAL A 40 -5.53 -30.26 11.19
CA VAL A 40 -6.45 -29.13 10.95
C VAL A 40 -6.71 -29.03 9.44
N THR A 41 -7.97 -28.89 9.05
CA THR A 41 -8.37 -28.70 7.65
C THR A 41 -9.13 -27.39 7.49
N LEU A 42 -8.70 -26.55 6.54
CA LEU A 42 -9.37 -25.29 6.15
C LEU A 42 -10.30 -25.54 4.96
N LYS A 43 -11.58 -25.78 5.24
CA LYS A 43 -12.62 -26.16 4.29
C LYS A 43 -13.15 -24.96 3.52
N THR A 44 -13.39 -23.84 4.18
CA THR A 44 -14.08 -22.69 3.56
C THR A 44 -13.09 -21.65 3.00
N PRO A 45 -13.49 -20.85 1.99
CA PRO A 45 -12.71 -19.69 1.56
C PRO A 45 -12.42 -18.72 2.70
N SER A 46 -13.40 -18.48 3.59
CA SER A 46 -13.25 -17.61 4.75
C SER A 46 -12.19 -18.10 5.73
N GLU A 47 -12.15 -19.41 6.04
CA GLU A 47 -11.11 -20.00 6.88
C GLU A 47 -9.71 -19.78 6.30
N ARG A 48 -9.56 -19.97 4.98
CA ARG A 48 -8.27 -19.75 4.30
C ARG A 48 -7.89 -18.27 4.23
N ALA A 49 -8.87 -17.39 4.03
CA ALA A 49 -8.68 -15.93 4.00
C ALA A 49 -8.21 -15.40 5.36
N VAL A 50 -8.82 -15.83 6.46
CA VAL A 50 -8.42 -15.42 7.81
C VAL A 50 -7.00 -15.91 8.14
N VAL A 51 -6.65 -17.14 7.76
CA VAL A 51 -5.28 -17.64 7.93
C VAL A 51 -4.29 -16.84 7.08
N ALA A 52 -4.63 -16.53 5.83
CA ALA A 52 -3.79 -15.70 4.97
C ALA A 52 -3.58 -14.29 5.56
N LEU A 53 -4.64 -13.65 6.07
CA LEU A 53 -4.58 -12.35 6.75
C LEU A 53 -3.64 -12.39 7.96
N ALA A 54 -3.82 -13.37 8.85
CA ALA A 54 -2.96 -13.55 10.02
C ALA A 54 -1.49 -13.78 9.61
N CYS A 55 -1.25 -14.58 8.57
CA CYS A 55 0.08 -14.81 8.04
C CYS A 55 0.70 -13.53 7.46
N LEU A 56 -0.07 -12.68 6.76
CA LEU A 56 0.42 -11.39 6.25
C LEU A 56 0.85 -10.47 7.38
N VAL A 57 0.02 -10.29 8.41
CA VAL A 57 0.38 -9.44 9.56
C VAL A 57 1.65 -9.96 10.24
N LEU A 58 1.73 -11.27 10.47
CA LEU A 58 2.93 -11.89 11.07
C LEU A 58 4.16 -11.73 10.19
N GLU A 59 4.04 -11.82 8.87
CA GLU A 59 5.18 -11.67 7.95
C GLU A 59 5.72 -10.24 8.00
N ASN A 60 4.84 -9.23 8.04
CA ASN A 60 5.27 -7.84 8.16
C ASN A 60 5.96 -7.56 9.50
N LEU A 61 5.43 -8.12 10.59
CA LEU A 61 6.09 -8.04 11.89
C LEU A 61 7.45 -8.75 11.89
N ARG A 62 7.54 -9.94 11.26
CA ARG A 62 8.78 -10.73 11.15
C ARG A 62 9.84 -10.00 10.32
N GLU A 63 9.48 -9.43 9.17
CA GLU A 63 10.39 -8.65 8.32
C GLU A 63 10.97 -7.44 9.07
N ALA A 64 10.22 -6.85 9.99
CA ALA A 64 10.68 -5.79 10.89
C ALA A 64 11.39 -6.30 12.16
N GLY A 65 11.55 -7.61 12.33
CA GLY A 65 12.19 -8.21 13.52
C GLY A 65 11.29 -8.30 14.77
N GLY A 66 10.00 -8.00 14.66
CA GLY A 66 9.02 -8.07 15.75
C GLY A 66 8.48 -9.49 16.04
N SER A 67 8.78 -10.46 15.19
CA SER A 67 8.32 -11.85 15.33
C SER A 67 9.42 -12.85 15.02
N ASN A 68 9.44 -13.94 15.79
CA ASN A 68 10.31 -15.11 15.58
C ASN A 68 9.55 -16.29 14.94
N ALA A 69 8.43 -16.01 14.27
CA ALA A 69 7.72 -17.02 13.51
C ALA A 69 8.63 -17.61 12.41
N PRO A 70 8.68 -18.94 12.21
CA PRO A 70 9.58 -19.54 11.22
C PRO A 70 9.28 -19.07 9.80
N GLU A 71 10.24 -18.37 9.18
CA GLU A 71 10.12 -17.74 7.85
C GLU A 71 9.52 -18.70 6.82
N ARG A 72 10.17 -19.85 6.62
CA ARG A 72 9.78 -20.80 5.58
C ARG A 72 8.36 -21.35 5.76
N THR A 73 7.95 -21.55 7.01
CA THR A 73 6.62 -22.05 7.33
C THR A 73 5.58 -21.00 7.02
N LEU A 74 5.82 -19.76 7.44
CA LEU A 74 4.94 -18.63 7.21
C LEU A 74 4.76 -18.34 5.72
N GLU A 75 5.87 -18.24 4.98
CA GLU A 75 5.88 -18.08 3.52
C GLU A 75 5.08 -19.21 2.82
N THR A 76 5.27 -20.46 3.26
CA THR A 76 4.61 -21.62 2.66
C THR A 76 3.10 -21.60 2.90
N ILE A 77 2.66 -21.32 4.13
CA ILE A 77 1.23 -21.27 4.48
C ILE A 77 0.56 -20.11 3.76
N LEU A 78 1.18 -18.93 3.77
CA LEU A 78 0.67 -17.75 3.11
C LEU A 78 0.50 -17.98 1.60
N LYS A 79 1.52 -18.53 0.94
CA LYS A 79 1.45 -18.88 -0.49
C LYS A 79 0.32 -19.85 -0.78
N LYS A 80 0.20 -20.94 0.01
CA LYS A 80 -0.82 -21.97 -0.19
C LYS A 80 -2.23 -21.43 0.01
N THR A 81 -2.44 -20.58 1.02
CA THR A 81 -3.75 -19.99 1.31
C THR A 81 -4.16 -18.96 0.27
N LEU A 82 -3.29 -18.02 -0.10
CA LEU A 82 -3.56 -17.01 -1.13
C LEU A 82 -3.82 -17.63 -2.51
N ALA A 83 -3.14 -18.73 -2.87
CA ALA A 83 -3.36 -19.42 -4.14
C ALA A 83 -4.79 -19.99 -4.31
N THR A 84 -5.58 -20.05 -3.23
CA THR A 84 -6.98 -20.51 -3.27
C THR A 84 -8.00 -19.38 -3.41
N LEU A 85 -7.54 -18.13 -3.46
CA LEU A 85 -8.37 -16.93 -3.43
C LEU A 85 -8.35 -16.21 -4.78
N GLY A 86 -9.43 -15.50 -5.09
CA GLY A 86 -9.50 -14.63 -6.26
C GLY A 86 -8.70 -13.34 -6.05
N PRO A 87 -8.38 -12.61 -7.13
CA PRO A 87 -7.59 -11.38 -7.03
C PRO A 87 -8.21 -10.29 -6.15
N LYS A 88 -9.54 -10.23 -6.08
CA LYS A 88 -10.25 -9.26 -5.23
C LYS A 88 -10.08 -9.62 -3.76
N GLU A 89 -10.28 -10.88 -3.40
CA GLU A 89 -10.15 -11.35 -2.02
C GLU A 89 -8.70 -11.19 -1.52
N VAL A 90 -7.71 -11.48 -2.36
CA VAL A 90 -6.30 -11.23 -2.03
C VAL A 90 -6.05 -9.77 -1.72
N MET A 91 -6.61 -8.86 -2.52
CA MET A 91 -6.50 -7.42 -2.31
C MET A 91 -7.20 -6.98 -1.02
N ASP A 92 -8.42 -7.42 -0.78
CA ASP A 92 -9.18 -7.08 0.44
C ASP A 92 -8.39 -7.49 1.70
N ILE A 93 -7.77 -8.67 1.71
CA ILE A 93 -6.94 -9.17 2.82
C ILE A 93 -5.67 -8.32 2.99
N GLU A 94 -5.02 -7.91 1.90
CA GLU A 94 -3.83 -7.06 1.98
C GLU A 94 -4.15 -5.64 2.48
N ILE A 95 -5.32 -5.09 2.11
CA ILE A 95 -5.83 -3.81 2.64
C ILE A 95 -6.10 -3.96 4.14
N GLU A 96 -6.85 -4.98 4.54
CA GLU A 96 -7.14 -5.25 5.96
C GLU A 96 -5.85 -5.40 6.78
N ALA A 97 -4.87 -6.16 6.27
CA ALA A 97 -3.58 -6.31 6.94
C ALA A 97 -2.88 -4.95 7.12
N TYR A 98 -2.95 -4.05 6.13
CA TYR A 98 -2.39 -2.71 6.25
C TYR A 98 -3.14 -1.87 7.27
N GLU A 99 -4.47 -1.89 7.26
CA GLU A 99 -5.31 -1.15 8.22
C GLU A 99 -5.09 -1.63 9.65
N MET A 100 -4.91 -2.94 9.86
CA MET A 100 -4.51 -3.49 11.16
C MET A 100 -3.17 -2.91 11.61
N MET A 101 -2.17 -2.88 10.72
CA MET A 101 -0.86 -2.30 11.03
C MET A 101 -0.95 -0.80 11.33
N LEU A 102 -1.81 -0.06 10.62
CA LEU A 102 -2.10 1.33 10.94
C LEU A 102 -2.70 1.45 12.34
N TRP A 103 -3.77 0.71 12.61
CA TRP A 103 -4.47 0.77 13.87
C TRP A 103 -3.54 0.43 15.05
N ILE A 104 -2.68 -0.58 14.91
CA ILE A 104 -1.64 -0.93 15.90
C ILE A 104 -0.67 0.25 16.10
N GLY A 105 -0.20 0.88 15.02
CA GLY A 105 0.66 2.06 15.10
C GLY A 105 0.05 3.19 15.91
N ALA A 106 -1.21 3.52 15.66
CA ALA A 106 -1.94 4.59 16.38
C ALA A 106 -2.21 4.24 17.82
N ALA A 107 -2.50 2.97 18.10
CA ALA A 107 -2.72 2.52 19.46
C ALA A 107 -1.45 2.63 20.32
N ILE A 108 -0.26 2.46 19.73
CA ILE A 108 1.02 2.45 20.44
C ILE A 108 1.64 3.85 20.54
N ASP A 109 1.50 4.68 19.51
CA ASP A 109 2.06 6.04 19.45
C ASP A 109 0.93 7.06 19.29
N PRO A 110 0.44 7.69 20.36
CA PRO A 110 -0.61 8.71 20.29
C PRO A 110 -0.21 9.98 19.52
N GLU A 111 1.09 10.22 19.34
CA GLU A 111 1.59 11.32 18.51
C GLU A 111 1.66 10.92 17.02
N TRP A 112 1.50 9.64 16.72
CA TRP A 112 1.43 9.15 15.36
C TRP A 112 0.13 9.60 14.72
N ARG A 113 0.28 10.55 13.79
CA ARG A 113 -0.76 10.94 12.88
C ARG A 113 -0.47 10.26 11.55
N VAL A 114 -1.47 9.56 11.01
CA VAL A 114 -1.53 9.41 9.56
C VAL A 114 -1.60 10.84 9.04
N GLU A 115 -0.71 11.24 8.14
CA GLU A 115 -0.83 12.56 7.50
C GLU A 115 -2.13 12.57 6.69
N GLU A 116 -3.22 12.97 7.34
CA GLU A 116 -4.50 13.22 6.72
C GLU A 116 -4.39 14.53 5.95
N GLY A 117 -4.53 14.42 4.63
CA GLY A 117 -4.36 15.55 3.73
C GLY A 117 -3.01 15.48 3.04
N VAL A 118 -3.07 15.26 1.74
CA VAL A 118 -1.92 15.49 0.89
C VAL A 118 -1.76 16.99 0.75
N ASP A 119 -0.64 17.55 1.21
CA ASP A 119 -0.28 18.92 0.86
C ASP A 119 0.07 18.97 -0.64
N VAL A 120 -0.96 19.22 -1.44
CA VAL A 120 -0.88 19.25 -2.90
C VAL A 120 0.10 20.32 -3.38
N GLU A 121 0.35 21.36 -2.58
CA GLU A 121 1.29 22.44 -2.90
C GLU A 121 2.75 21.99 -2.78
N ASN A 122 3.03 21.03 -1.88
CA ASN A 122 4.37 20.49 -1.63
C ASN A 122 4.62 19.12 -2.27
N LEU A 123 3.65 18.53 -2.97
CA LEU A 123 3.86 17.30 -3.73
C LEU A 123 4.83 17.51 -4.90
N ASP A 124 5.93 16.77 -4.89
CA ASP A 124 6.75 16.59 -6.09
C ASP A 124 6.31 15.32 -6.84
N PRO A 125 5.57 15.41 -7.96
CA PRO A 125 5.17 14.24 -8.73
C PRO A 125 6.36 13.46 -9.32
N ARG A 126 7.60 13.98 -9.23
CA ARG A 126 8.82 13.29 -9.69
C ARG A 126 9.56 12.54 -8.58
N SER A 127 9.18 12.68 -7.31
CA SER A 127 9.84 11.99 -6.19
C SER A 127 9.63 10.47 -6.24
N GLY A 128 8.50 10.03 -6.79
CA GLY A 128 8.18 8.61 -6.99
C GLY A 128 6.70 8.36 -7.29
N PRO A 129 6.32 7.08 -7.52
CA PRO A 129 4.95 6.71 -7.85
C PRO A 129 3.90 7.16 -6.82
N PRO A 130 4.10 7.05 -5.49
CA PRO A 130 3.11 7.49 -4.52
C PRO A 130 2.73 8.97 -4.65
N ASP A 131 3.72 9.86 -4.79
CA ASP A 131 3.47 11.30 -4.90
C ASP A 131 2.88 11.68 -6.24
N LEU A 132 3.29 11.01 -7.33
CA LEU A 132 2.64 11.17 -8.63
C LEU A 132 1.16 10.78 -8.57
N ILE A 133 0.83 9.68 -7.90
CA ILE A 133 -0.57 9.21 -7.75
C ILE A 133 -1.37 10.23 -6.95
N ARG A 134 -0.86 10.67 -5.80
CA ARG A 134 -1.51 11.68 -4.96
C ARG A 134 -1.73 12.99 -5.72
N PHE A 135 -0.71 13.44 -6.44
CA PHE A 135 -0.79 14.62 -7.29
C PHE A 135 -1.86 14.47 -8.38
N ALA A 136 -1.91 13.30 -9.02
CA ALA A 136 -2.84 13.02 -10.09
C ALA A 136 -4.30 12.98 -9.61
N ILE A 137 -4.55 12.40 -8.44
CA ILE A 137 -5.86 12.44 -7.77
C ILE A 137 -6.26 13.88 -7.47
N ALA A 138 -5.38 14.64 -6.82
CA ALA A 138 -5.66 16.02 -6.41
C ALA A 138 -5.90 16.97 -7.59
N THR A 139 -5.26 16.72 -8.74
CA THR A 139 -5.34 17.60 -9.93
C THR A 139 -6.28 17.08 -11.01
N GLY A 140 -6.88 15.89 -10.85
CA GLY A 140 -7.67 15.22 -11.88
C GLY A 140 -6.86 14.87 -13.13
N GLN A 141 -5.55 14.62 -12.98
CA GLN A 141 -4.64 14.33 -14.09
C GLN A 141 -4.65 12.83 -14.40
N ASP A 142 -4.87 12.48 -15.66
CA ASP A 142 -4.77 11.09 -16.10
C ASP A 142 -3.31 10.60 -16.12
N LEU A 143 -3.13 9.31 -15.83
CA LEU A 143 -1.84 8.62 -15.84
C LEU A 143 -1.80 7.52 -16.92
N GLU A 144 -0.61 7.28 -17.44
CA GLU A 144 -0.22 6.11 -18.21
C GLU A 144 0.61 5.19 -17.33
N LEU A 145 0.29 3.90 -17.35
CA LEU A 145 1.01 2.90 -16.58
C LEU A 145 1.30 1.65 -17.40
N ASP A 146 2.46 1.07 -17.15
CA ASP A 146 2.82 -0.27 -17.60
C ASP A 146 2.61 -1.25 -16.45
N TYR A 147 1.65 -2.16 -16.59
CA TYR A 147 1.21 -3.06 -15.51
C TYR A 147 1.54 -4.51 -15.78
N TYR A 148 2.19 -5.18 -14.83
CA TYR A 148 2.34 -6.63 -14.86
C TYR A 148 1.03 -7.33 -14.45
N SER A 149 0.39 -7.97 -15.43
CA SER A 149 -0.82 -8.76 -15.21
C SER A 149 -0.45 -10.17 -14.74
N ALA A 150 -0.51 -10.44 -13.43
CA ALA A 150 -0.22 -11.75 -12.86
C ALA A 150 -0.96 -12.92 -13.54
N ASN A 151 -2.24 -12.73 -13.91
CA ASN A 151 -3.05 -13.77 -14.57
C ASN A 151 -2.62 -14.08 -16.02
N ARG A 152 -1.85 -13.20 -16.66
CA ARG A 152 -1.41 -13.35 -18.06
C ARG A 152 0.10 -13.49 -18.23
N GLY A 153 0.87 -13.14 -17.21
CA GLY A 153 2.33 -13.03 -17.32
C GLY A 153 2.78 -11.92 -18.29
N GLU A 154 1.90 -10.98 -18.62
CA GLU A 154 2.13 -9.96 -19.65
C GLU A 154 2.19 -8.56 -19.06
N LEU A 155 3.06 -7.72 -19.63
CA LEU A 155 3.07 -6.29 -19.40
C LEU A 155 1.97 -5.64 -20.26
N THR A 156 1.09 -4.87 -19.63
CA THR A 156 0.00 -4.16 -20.33
C THR A 156 0.13 -2.66 -20.14
N HIS A 157 0.08 -1.91 -21.23
CA HIS A 157 0.05 -0.45 -21.19
C HIS A 157 -1.38 0.06 -21.04
N ARG A 158 -1.63 0.97 -20.10
CA ARG A 158 -2.98 1.46 -19.78
C ARG A 158 -2.99 2.94 -19.47
N ARG A 159 -4.00 3.64 -20.00
CA ARG A 159 -4.42 4.95 -19.51
C ARG A 159 -5.47 4.79 -18.41
N ILE A 160 -5.31 5.52 -17.32
CA ILE A 160 -6.20 5.51 -16.17
C ILE A 160 -6.52 6.93 -15.68
N THR A 161 -7.68 7.09 -15.04
CA THR A 161 -8.01 8.27 -14.24
C THR A 161 -8.03 7.85 -12.76
N PRO A 162 -7.03 8.26 -11.96
CA PRO A 162 -6.97 7.95 -10.53
C PRO A 162 -8.19 8.45 -9.76
N LEU A 163 -8.71 7.64 -8.84
CA LEU A 163 -9.87 7.95 -8.01
C LEU A 163 -9.52 7.99 -6.51
N SER A 164 -8.90 6.93 -5.99
CA SER A 164 -8.40 6.85 -4.62
C SER A 164 -7.04 6.13 -4.58
N PHE A 165 -6.26 6.42 -3.53
CA PHE A 165 -5.00 5.74 -3.27
C PHE A 165 -5.02 5.18 -1.85
N GLU A 166 -5.27 3.89 -1.76
CA GLU A 166 -5.49 3.17 -0.52
C GLU A 166 -4.20 2.51 -0.08
N ALA A 167 -3.93 2.60 1.22
CA ALA A 167 -2.80 1.95 1.86
C ALA A 167 -1.41 2.23 1.25
N GLU A 168 -1.28 3.33 0.49
CA GLU A 168 -0.10 3.63 -0.34
C GLU A 168 0.33 2.46 -1.27
N THR A 169 -0.58 1.51 -1.50
CA THR A 169 -0.31 0.20 -2.13
C THR A 169 -1.27 -0.08 -3.27
N TYR A 170 -2.50 0.45 -3.18
CA TYR A 170 -3.60 0.17 -4.09
C TYR A 170 -4.14 1.45 -4.71
N LEU A 171 -3.99 1.56 -6.03
CA LEU A 171 -4.55 2.64 -6.82
C LEU A 171 -5.89 2.20 -7.40
N HIS A 172 -6.97 2.77 -6.89
CA HIS A 172 -8.28 2.65 -7.51
C HIS A 172 -8.41 3.69 -8.63
N ALA A 173 -8.74 3.26 -9.83
CA ALA A 173 -8.80 4.14 -10.99
C ALA A 173 -9.78 3.65 -12.06
N TYR A 174 -10.36 4.59 -12.80
CA TYR A 174 -11.10 4.26 -14.02
C TYR A 174 -10.12 3.87 -15.13
N CYS A 175 -10.23 2.64 -15.65
CA CYS A 175 -9.36 2.11 -16.69
C CYS A 175 -9.97 2.34 -18.08
N HIS A 176 -9.42 3.27 -18.86
CA HIS A 176 -9.96 3.67 -20.17
C HIS A 176 -9.98 2.54 -21.20
N MET A 177 -9.01 1.62 -21.14
CA MET A 177 -8.97 0.43 -22.01
C MET A 177 -10.13 -0.52 -21.73
N ARG A 178 -10.54 -0.64 -20.46
CA ARG A 178 -11.59 -1.56 -20.01
C ARG A 178 -12.95 -0.88 -19.86
N ARG A 179 -12.97 0.45 -19.84
CA ARG A 179 -14.14 1.31 -19.60
C ARG A 179 -14.85 0.96 -18.31
N ASP A 180 -14.06 0.76 -17.26
CA ASP A 180 -14.51 0.22 -15.98
C ASP A 180 -13.54 0.61 -14.86
N GLU A 181 -14.04 0.67 -13.63
CA GLU A 181 -13.25 0.91 -12.43
C GLU A 181 -12.41 -0.31 -12.08
N ARG A 182 -11.13 -0.09 -11.76
CA ARG A 182 -10.17 -1.17 -11.45
C ARG A 182 -9.19 -0.73 -10.40
N ILE A 183 -8.76 -1.72 -9.62
CA ILE A 183 -7.73 -1.55 -8.62
C ILE A 183 -6.40 -2.09 -9.17
N PHE A 184 -5.37 -1.27 -9.07
CA PHE A 184 -4.01 -1.54 -9.51
C PHE A 184 -3.11 -1.59 -8.29
N ARG A 185 -2.36 -2.68 -8.15
CA ARG A 185 -1.36 -2.77 -7.11
C ARG A 185 -0.11 -2.02 -7.55
N VAL A 186 0.29 -0.99 -6.80
CA VAL A 186 1.41 -0.10 -7.17
C VAL A 186 2.72 -0.88 -7.35
N SER A 187 2.95 -1.92 -6.54
CA SER A 187 4.14 -2.77 -6.69
C SER A 187 4.22 -3.54 -8.01
N ARG A 188 3.12 -3.65 -8.76
CA ARG A 188 3.06 -4.30 -10.09
C ARG A 188 3.12 -3.29 -11.25
N ILE A 189 3.23 -2.00 -10.93
CA ILE A 189 3.42 -0.95 -11.93
C ILE A 189 4.92 -0.88 -12.25
N ALA A 190 5.27 -1.17 -13.49
CA ALA A 190 6.63 -1.15 -13.99
C ALA A 190 7.10 0.29 -14.32
N ASP A 191 6.20 1.06 -14.93
CA ASP A 191 6.39 2.49 -15.25
C ASP A 191 5.09 3.23 -14.99
N LEU A 192 5.19 4.47 -14.50
CA LEU A 192 4.06 5.34 -14.21
C LEU A 192 4.41 6.78 -14.58
N LYS A 193 3.57 7.41 -15.42
CA LYS A 193 3.79 8.78 -15.89
C LYS A 193 2.48 9.50 -16.19
N PRO A 194 2.46 10.84 -16.23
CA PRO A 194 1.30 11.59 -16.69
C PRO A 194 1.01 11.34 -18.18
N VAL A 195 -0.27 11.29 -18.55
CA VAL A 195 -0.68 11.30 -19.97
C VAL A 195 -0.13 12.55 -20.66
N GLY A 196 0.49 12.36 -21.84
CA GLY A 196 1.14 13.44 -22.59
C GLY A 196 2.52 13.85 -22.05
N GLY A 197 3.05 13.12 -21.08
CA GLY A 197 4.40 13.24 -20.55
C GLY A 197 4.57 14.33 -19.48
N TRP A 198 5.74 14.31 -18.83
CA TRP A 198 6.10 15.20 -17.71
C TRP A 198 6.01 16.70 -18.03
N SER A 199 6.06 17.08 -19.31
CA SER A 199 5.94 18.46 -19.78
C SER A 199 4.51 19.03 -19.65
N LYS A 200 3.50 18.17 -19.44
CA LYS A 200 2.09 18.56 -19.35
C LYS A 200 1.56 18.68 -17.91
N ILE A 201 2.39 18.40 -16.91
CA ILE A 201 2.03 18.58 -15.49
C ILE A 201 1.74 20.06 -15.25
N LYS A 202 0.50 20.38 -14.83
CA LYS A 202 0.14 21.71 -14.35
C LYS A 202 0.77 21.92 -12.98
N LYS A 203 1.65 22.93 -12.82
CA LYS A 203 2.06 23.36 -11.49
C LYS A 203 0.82 23.86 -10.73
N VAL A 204 0.59 23.32 -9.54
CA VAL A 204 -0.39 23.85 -8.60
C VAL A 204 0.13 25.25 -8.21
N LYS A 205 -0.67 26.29 -8.42
CA LYS A 205 -0.32 27.63 -7.93
C LYS A 205 -0.71 27.69 -6.46
N PRO A 206 0.14 28.21 -5.56
CA PRO A 206 -0.26 28.44 -4.19
C PRO A 206 -1.46 29.37 -4.17
N ALA A 207 -2.46 29.04 -3.35
CA ALA A 207 -3.52 29.99 -3.05
C ALA A 207 -2.86 31.23 -2.43
N LYS A 208 -3.02 32.40 -3.05
CA LYS A 208 -2.60 33.65 -2.42
C LYS A 208 -3.34 33.74 -1.09
N ASP A 209 -2.58 33.77 0.01
CA ASP A 209 -3.08 34.23 1.30
C ASP A 209 -3.90 35.50 1.05
N LYS A 210 -5.18 35.46 1.41
CA LYS A 210 -5.95 36.68 1.51
C LYS A 210 -5.29 37.48 2.62
N GLU A 211 -4.55 38.53 2.24
CA GLU A 211 -4.08 39.55 3.17
C GLU A 211 -5.24 39.91 4.11
N PRO A 212 -5.02 39.96 5.43
CA PRO A 212 -6.07 40.37 6.34
C PRO A 212 -6.52 41.78 5.95
N GLU A 213 -7.80 41.93 5.64
CA GLU A 213 -8.42 43.24 5.47
C GLU A 213 -8.12 44.08 6.72
N ASP A 214 -7.41 45.18 6.49
CA ASP A 214 -7.09 46.22 7.45
C ASP A 214 -8.41 46.75 8.04
N SER A 215 -8.82 46.20 9.19
CA SER A 215 -9.93 46.72 9.96
C SER A 215 -9.39 47.91 10.75
N GLY A 216 -9.67 49.08 10.18
CA GLY A 216 -9.18 50.38 10.60
C GLY A 216 -9.20 50.62 12.10
N GLN A 217 -8.11 51.23 12.56
CA GLN A 217 -8.04 51.96 13.82
C GLN A 217 -9.22 52.94 13.92
N MET A 218 -10.12 52.71 14.86
CA MET A 218 -10.99 53.75 15.43
C MET A 218 -10.51 54.02 16.85
N SER A 219 -9.76 55.11 16.96
CA SER A 219 -9.45 55.78 18.21
C SER A 219 -10.71 56.44 18.76
N PHE A 220 -10.98 56.27 20.06
CA PHE A 220 -11.75 57.24 20.82
C PHE A 220 -11.11 57.45 22.18
N PHE A 221 -10.85 58.74 22.45
CA PHE A 221 -10.55 59.33 23.74
C PHE A 221 -11.77 59.25 24.67
#